data_AF-A0A1N6F5R8-F1
#
_entry.id   AF-A0A1N6F5R8-F1
#
_cell.length_a   1.000
_cell.length_b   1.000
_cell.length_c   1.000
_cell.angle_alpha   90.00
_cell.angle_beta   90.00
_cell.angle_gamma   90.00
#
_symmetry.space_group_name_H-M   'P 1'
#
loop_
_entity.id
_entity.type
_entity.pdbx_description
1 polymer ?
#
loop_
_entity_poly.entity_id
_entity_poly.type
_entity_poly.pdbx_seq_one_letter_code
_entity_poly.pdbx_strand_id
1 'polypeptide(L)' 'MIITRKELIKICDRFLADEVSKEEMIHFATTVMFDDEDKYECEDEIVEEILSQWDNLNTQSKINKSNIQTLKNALSEIE' A
#
# COMPACT_ATOMS: atom_id res chain seq x y z
N MET A 1 -13.33 -6.00 -5.50
CA MET A 1 -12.63 -4.80 -5.99
C MET A 1 -11.19 -5.20 -6.20
N ILE A 2 -10.66 -4.97 -7.39
CA ILE A 2 -9.26 -5.32 -7.67
C ILE A 2 -8.38 -4.16 -7.18
N ILE A 3 -7.46 -4.45 -6.26
CA ILE A 3 -6.43 -3.53 -5.84
C ILE A 3 -5.31 -3.59 -6.88
N THR A 4 -5.18 -2.50 -7.63
CA THR A 4 -4.19 -2.39 -8.70
C THR A 4 -2.97 -1.62 -8.23
N ARG A 5 -1.85 -1.72 -8.95
CA ARG A 5 -0.68 -0.86 -8.70
C ARG A 5 -1.02 0.62 -8.72
N LYS A 6 -1.97 1.03 -9.58
CA LYS A 6 -2.45 2.41 -9.67
C LYS A 6 -3.13 2.88 -8.38
N GLU A 7 -3.87 2.01 -7.71
CA GLU A 7 -4.48 2.33 -6.41
C GLU A 7 -3.40 2.50 -5.33
N LEU A 8 -2.37 1.65 -5.31
CA LEU A 8 -1.23 1.82 -4.41
C LEU A 8 -0.49 3.14 -4.67
N ILE A 9 -0.25 3.51 -5.93
CA ILE A 9 0.37 4.79 -6.31
C ILE A 9 -0.46 5.97 -5.79
N LYS A 10 -1.80 5.93 -5.95
CA LYS A 10 -2.69 6.98 -5.43
C LYS A 10 -2.58 7.12 -3.91
N ILE A 11 -2.54 5.99 -3.17
CA ILE A 11 -2.38 6.03 -1.71
C ILE A 11 -1.01 6.61 -1.33
N CYS A 12 0.05 6.22 -2.05
CA CYS A 12 1.38 6.79 -1.86
C CYS A 12 1.36 8.31 -2.08
N ASP A 13 0.71 8.79 -3.15
CA ASP A 13 0.58 10.22 -3.44
C ASP A 13 -0.16 10.97 -2.34
N ARG A 14 -1.29 10.44 -1.86
CA ARG A 14 -2.05 11.02 -0.77
C ARG A 14 -1.25 11.08 0.53
N PHE A 15 -0.47 10.05 0.84
CA PHE A 15 0.43 10.04 1.99
C PHE A 15 1.56 11.07 1.85
N LEU A 16 2.16 11.20 0.66
CA LEU A 16 3.20 12.20 0.39
C LEU A 16 2.66 13.64 0.49
N ALA A 17 1.39 13.84 0.15
CA ALA A 17 0.66 15.10 0.28
C ALA A 17 0.10 15.38 1.68
N ASP A 18 0.39 14.53 2.69
CA ASP A 18 -0.18 14.60 4.05
C ASP A 18 -1.71 14.51 4.11
N GLU A 19 -2.37 13.98 3.06
CA GLU A 19 -3.83 13.75 3.02
C GLU A 19 -4.27 12.45 3.69
N VAL A 20 -3.33 11.51 3.83
CA VAL A 20 -3.53 10.21 4.47
C VAL A 20 -2.41 10.00 5.47
N SER A 21 -2.79 9.63 6.69
CA SER A 21 -1.85 9.30 7.75
C SER A 21 -1.25 7.90 7.57
N LYS A 22 -0.14 7.65 8.28
CA LYS A 22 0.45 6.32 8.34
C LYS A 22 -0.54 5.27 8.86
N GLU A 23 -1.34 5.63 9.86
CA GLU A 23 -2.34 4.74 10.46
C GLU A 23 -3.43 4.35 9.45
N GLU A 24 -3.87 5.30 8.61
CA GLU A 24 -4.82 5.02 7.54
C GLU A 24 -4.24 4.12 6.45
N MET A 25 -2.95 4.28 6.10
CA MET A 25 -2.29 3.35 5.17
C MET A 25 -2.23 1.93 5.73
N ILE A 26 -1.89 1.79 7.01
CA ILE A 26 -1.84 0.49 7.70
C ILE A 26 -3.23 -0.12 7.73
N HIS A 27 -4.24 0.65 8.15
CA HIS A 27 -5.62 0.18 8.21
C HIS A 27 -6.13 -0.28 6.84
N PHE A 28 -5.81 0.44 5.78
CA PHE A 28 -6.11 0.02 4.41
C PHE A 28 -5.47 -1.33 4.08
N ALA A 29 -4.17 -1.49 4.37
CA ALA A 29 -3.47 -2.74 4.13
C ALA A 29 -4.06 -3.90 4.93
N THR A 30 -4.29 -3.74 6.23
CA THR A 30 -4.94 -4.75 7.08
C THR A 30 -6.33 -5.12 6.56
N THR A 31 -7.12 -4.12 6.13
CA THR A 31 -8.48 -4.36 5.59
C THR A 31 -8.43 -5.22 4.33
N VAL A 32 -7.46 -5.01 3.45
CA VAL A 32 -7.30 -5.81 2.23
C VAL A 32 -6.74 -7.20 2.53
N MET A 33 -5.74 -7.30 3.42
CA MET A 33 -5.06 -8.56 3.73
C MET A 33 -5.90 -9.52 4.59
N PHE A 34 -6.80 -9.00 5.43
CA PHE A 34 -7.67 -9.79 6.31
C PHE A 34 -9.15 -9.70 5.90
N ASP A 35 -9.39 -9.53 4.61
CA ASP A 35 -10.75 -9.47 4.09
C ASP A 35 -11.40 -10.86 4.07
N ASP A 36 -12.14 -11.18 5.14
CA ASP A 36 -12.87 -12.45 5.26
C ASP A 36 -14.04 -12.60 4.25
N GLU A 37 -14.42 -11.51 3.55
CA GLU A 37 -15.55 -11.48 2.62
C GLU A 37 -15.15 -11.58 1.13
N ASP A 38 -13.87 -11.83 0.81
CA ASP A 38 -13.34 -11.89 -0.57
C ASP A 38 -13.75 -10.67 -1.45
N LYS A 39 -13.96 -9.52 -0.80
CA LYS A 39 -14.27 -8.23 -1.42
C LYS A 39 -13.06 -7.62 -2.11
N TYR A 40 -11.83 -7.93 -1.72
CA TYR A 40 -10.60 -7.39 -2.31
C TYR A 40 -9.75 -8.49 -2.93
N GLU A 41 -9.22 -8.21 -4.12
CA GLU A 41 -8.30 -9.10 -4.83
C GLU A 41 -7.10 -8.28 -5.30
N CYS A 42 -5.88 -8.76 -5.06
CA CYS A 42 -4.68 -8.08 -5.54
C CYS A 42 -4.47 -8.39 -7.03
N GLU A 43 -4.19 -7.37 -7.84
CA GLU A 43 -3.92 -7.53 -9.28
C GLU A 43 -2.71 -8.44 -9.54
N ASP A 44 -1.70 -8.37 -8.68
CA ASP A 44 -0.48 -9.19 -8.77
C ASP A 44 0.21 -9.37 -7.40
N GLU A 45 1.22 -10.24 -7.39
CA GLU A 45 2.04 -10.56 -6.21
C GLU A 45 2.77 -9.34 -5.64
N ILE A 46 3.11 -8.34 -6.46
CA ILE A 46 3.81 -7.14 -6.01
C ILE A 46 2.86 -6.29 -5.16
N VAL A 47 1.61 -6.14 -5.60
CA VAL A 47 0.57 -5.44 -4.84
C VAL A 47 0.37 -6.11 -3.48
N GLU A 48 0.23 -7.44 -3.47
CA GLU A 48 0.05 -8.22 -2.25
C GLU A 48 1.26 -8.10 -1.30
N GLU A 49 2.48 -8.19 -1.82
CA GLU A 49 3.71 -8.05 -1.03
C GLU A 49 3.78 -6.68 -0.35
N ILE A 50 3.46 -5.61 -1.07
CA ILE A 50 3.48 -4.25 -0.53
C ILE A 50 2.45 -4.09 0.59
N LEU A 51 1.24 -4.60 0.40
CA LEU A 51 0.19 -4.55 1.42
C LEU A 51 0.58 -5.36 2.65
N SER A 52 1.16 -6.55 2.47
CA SER A 52 1.70 -7.36 3.57
C SER A 52 2.78 -6.61 4.35
N GLN A 53 3.66 -5.86 3.67
CA GLN A 53 4.67 -5.03 4.33
C GLN A 53 4.06 -3.85 5.10
N TRP A 54 2.97 -3.27 4.62
CA TRP A 54 2.28 -2.18 5.31
C TRP A 54 1.49 -2.67 6.53
N ASP A 55 0.90 -3.85 6.45
CA ASP A 55 0.19 -4.49 7.56
C ASP A 55 1.17 -5.01 8.64
N ASN A 56 2.37 -5.46 8.27
CA ASN A 56 3.31 -6.06 9.21
C ASN A 56 3.97 -5.05 10.16
N LEU A 57 3.74 -5.22 11.47
CA LEU A 57 4.27 -4.38 12.57
C LEU A 57 5.79 -4.14 12.50
N ASN A 58 6.56 -5.12 12.02
CA ASN A 58 8.02 -5.00 11.94
C ASN A 58 8.47 -4.03 10.85
N THR A 59 7.70 -3.95 9.75
CA THR A 59 7.98 -3.12 8.58
C THR A 59 7.21 -1.81 8.60
N GLN A 60 6.14 -1.69 9.38
CA GLN A 60 5.39 -0.44 9.57
C GLN A 60 6.27 0.74 9.98
N SER A 61 7.32 0.53 10.77
CA SER A 61 8.31 1.56 11.14
C SER A 61 8.96 2.24 9.91
N LYS A 62 9.02 1.53 8.78
CA LYS A 62 9.55 2.00 7.50
C LYS A 62 8.56 2.80 6.67
N ILE A 63 7.29 2.93 7.08
CA ILE A 63 6.32 3.80 6.41
C ILE A 63 6.64 5.25 6.77
N ASN A 64 7.39 5.92 5.90
CA ASN A 64 7.75 7.33 5.96
C ASN A 64 7.85 7.90 4.55
N LYS A 65 7.86 9.24 4.42
CA LYS A 65 7.80 9.92 3.11
C LYS A 65 8.92 9.46 2.17
N SER A 66 10.15 9.31 2.64
CA SER A 66 11.28 8.89 1.79
C SER A 66 11.10 7.48 1.23
N ASN A 67 10.67 6.54 2.07
CA ASN A 67 10.46 5.16 1.66
C ASN A 67 9.23 5.01 0.76
N ILE A 68 8.13 5.72 1.06
CA ILE A 68 6.93 5.74 0.23
C ILE A 68 7.20 6.40 -1.13
N GLN A 69 8.02 7.45 -1.18
CA GLN A 69 8.46 8.04 -2.46
C GLN A 69 9.25 7.02 -3.31
N THR A 70 10.16 6.27 -2.68
CA THR A 70 10.96 5.25 -3.37
C THR A 70 10.07 4.13 -3.90
N LEU A 71 9.12 3.67 -3.08
CA LEU A 71 8.14 2.66 -3.46
C LEU A 71 7.26 3.13 -4.63
N LYS A 72 6.77 4.37 -4.58
CA LYS A 72 5.97 4.97 -5.67
C LYS A 72 6.75 4.98 -6.98
N ASN A 73 8.03 5.37 -6.94
CA ASN A 73 8.87 5.39 -8.13
C ASN A 73 9.03 3.98 -8.71
N ALA A 74 9.35 2.99 -7.86
CA ALA A 74 9.46 1.59 -8.29
C ALA A 74 8.15 1.07 -8.90
N LEU A 75 7.01 1.34 -8.28
CA LEU A 75 5.69 0.99 -8.81
C LEU A 75 5.38 1.64 -10.18
N SER A 76 5.95 2.81 -10.45
CA SER A 76 5.75 3.55 -11.71
C SER A 76 6.71 3.13 -12.81
N GLU A 77 7.86 2.54 -12.48
CA GLU A 77 8.89 2.08 -13.43
C GLU A 77 8.65 0.66 -13.94
N ILE A 78 7.81 -0.13 -13.26
CA ILE A 78 7.44 -1.48 -13.70
C ILE A 78 6.30 -1.35 -14.73
N GLU A 79 6.67 -1.04 -15.98
CA GLU A 79 5.81 -1.17 -17.18
C GLU A 79 5.85 -2.59 -17.78
#